data_AF-A0A1J0VGP3-F1
#
_entry.id   AF-A0A1J0VGP3-F1
#
_cell.length_a   1.000
_cell.length_b   1.000
_cell.length_c   1.000
_cell.angle_alpha   90.00
_cell.angle_beta   90.00
_cell.angle_gamma   90.00
#
_symmetry.space_group_name_H-M   'P 1'
#
loop_
_entity.id
_entity.type
_entity.pdbx_description
1 polymer ?
#
loop_
_entity_poly.entity_id
_entity_poly.type
_entity_poly.pdbx_seq_one_letter_code
_entity_poly.pdbx_strand_id
1 'polypeptide(L)'
;MPHDGFYAKVRRGLPALVGQWLTLGQGDPDRLALLLAETARVTRIGLPEETPDGETLVAWSEADGEEPPLWAARTATFLLVQMPARPLPAGDDEACAWAYCWLRNRDFEAVEAAQRALPDHLREPLAVALKAAWTDLKGLRLV
;
A
#
# COMPACT_ATOMS: atom_id res chain seq x y z
N MET A 1 -21.87 2.39 -16.22
CA MET A 1 -20.72 3.27 -15.90
C MET A 1 -19.87 2.51 -14.88
N PRO A 2 -18.55 2.34 -15.05
CA PRO A 2 -17.86 1.25 -14.34
C PRO A 2 -17.56 1.70 -12.91
N HIS A 3 -18.55 1.55 -12.02
CA HIS A 3 -18.40 1.84 -10.60
C HIS A 3 -17.57 0.76 -9.86
N ASP A 4 -17.08 -0.27 -10.58
CA ASP A 4 -16.26 -1.37 -10.07
C ASP A 4 -14.92 -1.53 -10.81
N GLY A 5 -14.29 -0.42 -11.20
CA GLY A 5 -12.94 -0.44 -11.77
C GLY A 5 -11.88 -0.89 -10.76
N PHE A 6 -10.75 -1.42 -11.23
CA PHE A 6 -9.63 -1.83 -10.38
C PHE A 6 -9.20 -0.72 -9.41
N TYR A 7 -9.10 0.52 -9.89
CA TYR A 7 -8.73 1.66 -9.04
C TYR A 7 -9.76 1.95 -7.92
N ALA A 8 -11.04 1.66 -8.12
CA ALA A 8 -12.04 1.80 -7.06
C ALA A 8 -11.81 0.79 -5.92
N LYS A 9 -11.41 -0.45 -6.24
CA LYS A 9 -10.98 -1.45 -5.25
C LYS A 9 -9.73 -1.00 -4.51
N VAL A 10 -8.75 -0.45 -5.23
CA VAL A 10 -7.52 0.11 -4.64
C VAL A 10 -7.87 1.16 -3.59
N ARG A 11 -8.67 2.18 -3.94
CA ARG A 11 -9.05 3.26 -3.00
C ARG A 11 -9.70 2.73 -1.74
N ARG A 12 -10.61 1.75 -1.85
CA ARG A 12 -11.23 1.08 -0.69
C ARG A 12 -10.24 0.27 0.14
N GLY A 13 -9.17 -0.24 -0.46
CA GLY A 13 -8.14 -1.00 0.22
C GLY A 13 -7.00 -0.17 0.84
N LEU A 14 -6.82 1.11 0.47
CA LEU A 14 -5.72 1.93 0.99
C LEU A 14 -5.76 2.10 2.53
N PRO A 15 -6.92 2.37 3.17
CA PRO A 15 -6.98 2.50 4.63
C PRO A 15 -6.52 1.24 5.35
N ALA A 16 -6.84 0.05 4.82
CA ALA A 16 -6.45 -1.22 5.43
C ALA A 16 -4.93 -1.43 5.48
N LEU A 17 -4.16 -0.89 4.53
CA LEU A 17 -2.69 -0.91 4.59
C LEU A 17 -2.15 -0.08 5.77
N VAL A 18 -2.76 1.09 6.00
CA VAL A 18 -2.40 1.96 7.13
C VAL A 18 -2.83 1.32 8.45
N GLY A 19 -4.03 0.72 8.50
CA GLY A 19 -4.51 -0.03 9.66
C GLY A 19 -3.66 -1.24 10.00
N GLN A 20 -3.16 -1.95 9.00
CA GLN A 20 -2.25 -3.08 9.21
C GLN A 20 -0.89 -2.61 9.75
N TRP A 21 -0.38 -1.46 9.28
CA TRP A 21 0.81 -0.83 9.86
C TRP A 21 0.58 -0.43 11.33
N LEU A 22 -0.54 0.21 11.64
CA LEU A 22 -0.92 0.55 13.03
C LEU A 22 -0.99 -0.69 13.92
N THR A 23 -1.58 -1.77 13.43
CA THR A 23 -1.79 -3.00 14.20
C THR A 23 -0.48 -3.76 14.44
N LEU A 24 0.38 -3.85 13.43
CA LEU A 24 1.60 -4.68 13.47
C LEU A 24 2.85 -3.91 13.90
N GLY A 25 2.86 -2.57 13.79
CA GLY A 25 4.02 -1.71 14.03
C GLY A 25 4.50 -1.68 15.48
N GLN A 26 3.70 -2.18 16.43
CA GLN A 26 4.05 -2.31 17.86
C GLN A 26 4.64 -1.01 18.48
N GLY A 27 3.96 0.12 18.25
CA GLY A 27 4.30 1.42 18.83
C GLY A 27 3.06 2.25 19.10
N ASP A 28 3.22 3.36 19.82
CA ASP A 28 2.16 4.36 19.91
C ASP A 28 1.87 4.99 18.52
N PRO A 29 0.63 5.43 18.25
CA PRO A 29 0.24 5.96 16.94
C PRO A 29 1.11 7.13 16.45
N ASP A 30 1.51 8.05 17.32
CA ASP A 30 2.37 9.19 16.96
C ASP A 30 3.74 8.74 16.45
N ARG A 31 4.35 7.77 17.13
CA ARG A 31 5.62 7.19 16.70
C ARG A 31 5.47 6.43 15.39
N LEU A 32 4.37 5.71 15.19
CA LEU A 32 4.11 5.01 13.93
C LEU A 32 3.88 5.99 12.77
N ALA A 33 3.26 7.14 13.03
CA ALA A 33 3.05 8.21 12.06
C ALA A 33 4.36 8.89 11.67
N LEU A 34 5.22 9.18 12.65
CA LEU A 34 6.57 9.68 12.44
C LEU A 34 7.40 8.71 11.60
N LEU A 35 7.45 7.42 11.98
CA LEU A 35 8.21 6.41 11.25
C LEU A 35 7.73 6.27 9.80
N LEU A 36 6.41 6.35 9.58
CA LEU A 36 5.83 6.31 8.24
C LEU A 36 6.29 7.51 7.41
N ALA A 37 6.21 8.73 7.94
CA ALA A 37 6.61 9.94 7.23
C ALA A 37 8.13 9.99 6.95
N GLU A 38 8.95 9.68 7.94
CA GLU A 38 10.41 9.67 7.78
C GLU A 38 10.86 8.59 6.79
N THR A 39 10.24 7.41 6.83
CA THR A 39 10.51 6.35 5.84
C THR A 39 10.15 6.83 4.44
N ALA A 40 9.02 7.52 4.26
CA ALA A 40 8.61 8.05 2.97
C ALA A 40 9.66 9.01 2.40
N ARG A 41 10.16 9.94 3.23
CA ARG A 41 11.22 10.91 2.88
C ARG A 41 12.52 10.22 2.50
N VAL A 42 13.02 9.32 3.35
CA VAL A 42 14.32 8.63 3.16
C VAL A 42 14.30 7.72 1.93
N THR A 43 13.20 6.99 1.72
CA THR A 43 13.06 6.07 0.57
C THR A 43 12.64 6.77 -0.72
N ARG A 44 12.29 8.06 -0.64
CA ARG A 44 11.72 8.87 -1.74
C ARG A 44 10.44 8.27 -2.34
N ILE A 45 9.69 7.49 -1.56
CA ILE A 45 8.36 7.01 -1.94
C ILE A 45 7.38 8.20 -2.04
N GLY A 46 7.55 9.19 -1.17
CA GLY A 46 6.85 10.47 -1.22
C GLY A 46 7.54 11.53 -0.38
N LEU A 47 7.02 12.74 -0.45
CA LEU A 47 7.50 13.91 0.28
C LEU A 47 6.35 14.47 1.13
N PRO A 48 6.07 13.88 2.31
CA PRO A 48 5.10 14.46 3.22
C PRO A 48 5.53 15.88 3.61
N GLU A 49 4.66 16.85 3.32
CA GLU A 49 4.88 18.27 3.66
C GLU A 49 5.02 18.43 5.17
N GLU A 50 4.13 17.77 5.92
CA GLU A 50 4.12 17.72 7.37
C GLU A 50 4.16 16.26 7.84
N THR A 51 4.70 16.03 9.03
CA THR A 51 4.60 14.72 9.68
C THR A 51 3.20 14.61 10.30
N PRO A 52 2.38 13.62 9.91
CA PRO A 52 1.07 13.42 10.53
C PRO A 52 1.24 13.01 12.00
N ASP A 53 0.26 13.35 12.81
CA ASP A 53 0.15 12.85 14.18
C ASP A 53 -0.56 11.48 14.23
N GLY A 54 -0.62 10.91 15.42
CA GLY A 54 -1.27 9.62 15.66
C GLY A 54 -2.77 9.64 15.36
N GLU A 55 -3.46 10.74 15.63
CA GLU A 55 -4.90 10.88 15.35
C GLU A 55 -5.17 10.84 13.83
N THR A 56 -4.37 11.57 13.06
CA THR A 56 -4.42 11.56 11.59
C THR A 56 -4.14 10.16 11.05
N LEU A 57 -3.14 9.47 11.61
CA LEU A 57 -2.83 8.09 11.19
C LEU A 57 -3.98 7.12 11.47
N VAL A 58 -4.65 7.26 12.63
CA VAL A 58 -5.83 6.46 12.97
C VAL A 58 -6.98 6.76 12.01
N ALA A 59 -7.27 8.04 11.74
CA ALA A 59 -8.31 8.44 10.81
C ALA A 59 -8.08 7.85 9.40
N TRP A 60 -6.83 7.83 8.94
CA TRP A 60 -6.44 7.20 7.67
C TRP A 60 -6.62 5.69 7.60
N SER A 61 -6.72 5.02 8.75
CA SER A 61 -6.89 3.57 8.81
C SER A 61 -8.34 3.12 8.80
N GLU A 62 -9.28 4.02 9.07
CA GLU A 62 -10.70 3.73 9.12
C GLU A 62 -11.29 3.67 7.71
N ALA A 63 -12.16 2.69 7.46
CA ALA A 63 -12.78 2.51 6.13
C ALA A 63 -13.66 3.70 5.72
N ASP A 64 -14.31 4.34 6.69
CA ASP A 64 -15.14 5.55 6.52
C ASP A 64 -14.39 6.84 6.90
N GLY A 65 -13.08 6.74 7.17
CA GLY A 65 -12.22 7.85 7.54
C GLY A 65 -11.74 8.68 6.35
N GLU A 66 -10.79 9.58 6.60
CA GLU A 66 -10.13 10.32 5.53
C GLU A 66 -9.28 9.37 4.68
N GLU A 67 -9.39 9.46 3.35
CA GLU A 67 -8.58 8.62 2.46
C GLU A 67 -7.09 8.95 2.65
N PRO A 68 -6.24 7.96 3.00
CA PRO A 68 -4.83 8.23 3.21
C PRO A 68 -4.19 8.75 1.92
N PRO A 69 -3.26 9.72 2.03
CA PRO A 69 -2.50 10.14 0.88
C PRO A 69 -1.69 8.95 0.35
N LEU A 70 -1.56 8.83 -0.98
CA LEU A 70 -0.97 7.64 -1.61
C LEU A 70 0.46 7.33 -1.11
N TRP A 71 1.24 8.35 -0.72
CA TRP A 71 2.56 8.12 -0.15
C TRP A 71 2.50 7.34 1.17
N ALA A 72 1.46 7.53 1.99
CA ALA A 72 1.31 6.85 3.27
C ALA A 72 1.05 5.35 3.06
N ALA A 73 0.06 5.00 2.23
CA ALA A 73 -0.25 3.61 1.88
C ALA A 73 0.92 2.90 1.17
N ARG A 74 1.62 3.61 0.27
CA ARG A 74 2.85 3.09 -0.38
C ARG A 74 3.97 2.84 0.61
N THR A 75 4.16 3.73 1.59
CA THR A 75 5.20 3.55 2.60
C THR A 75 4.83 2.45 3.59
N ALA A 76 3.56 2.33 3.98
CA ALA A 76 3.05 1.23 4.79
C ALA A 76 3.33 -0.11 4.08
N THR A 77 3.02 -0.21 2.78
CA THR A 77 3.35 -1.38 1.95
C THR A 77 4.85 -1.70 1.98
N PHE A 78 5.71 -0.68 1.82
CA PHE A 78 7.16 -0.85 1.88
C PHE A 78 7.62 -1.40 3.23
N LEU A 79 7.05 -0.94 4.35
CA LEU A 79 7.37 -1.44 5.69
C LEU A 79 6.83 -2.86 5.90
N LEU A 80 5.57 -3.10 5.57
CA LEU A 80 4.87 -4.36 5.78
C LEU A 80 5.53 -5.54 5.04
N VAL A 81 6.00 -5.36 3.79
CA VAL A 81 6.71 -6.45 3.05
C VAL A 81 7.99 -6.92 3.75
N GLN A 82 8.56 -6.11 4.63
CA GLN A 82 9.81 -6.39 5.35
C GLN A 82 9.56 -6.95 6.76
N MET A 83 8.31 -6.98 7.23
CA MET A 83 8.01 -7.36 8.60
C MET A 83 8.18 -8.87 8.83
N PRO A 84 8.80 -9.27 9.96
CA PRO A 84 8.95 -10.69 10.30
C PRO A 84 7.61 -11.39 10.56
N ALA A 85 6.55 -10.63 10.89
CA ALA A 85 5.19 -11.12 11.07
C ALA A 85 4.55 -11.65 9.78
N ARG A 86 5.13 -11.37 8.61
CA ARG A 86 4.65 -11.83 7.29
C ARG A 86 3.16 -11.50 7.06
N PRO A 87 2.78 -10.21 7.13
CA PRO A 87 1.40 -9.79 6.92
C PRO A 87 0.86 -10.26 5.57
N LEU A 88 -0.44 -10.55 5.53
CA LEU A 88 -1.19 -10.92 4.34
C LEU A 88 -2.36 -9.95 4.18
N PRO A 89 -2.82 -9.69 2.94
CA PRO A 89 -4.07 -8.97 2.72
C PRO A 89 -5.25 -9.74 3.34
N ALA A 90 -6.15 -9.03 4.02
CA ALA A 90 -7.36 -9.62 4.61
C ALA A 90 -8.51 -9.80 3.62
N GLY A 91 -8.44 -9.18 2.43
CA GLY A 91 -9.49 -9.27 1.40
C GLY A 91 -9.07 -8.74 0.04
N ASP A 92 -9.99 -8.79 -0.94
CA ASP A 92 -9.73 -8.45 -2.35
C ASP A 92 -9.36 -6.97 -2.55
N ASP A 93 -10.07 -6.05 -1.90
CA ASP A 93 -9.79 -4.61 -1.97
C ASP A 93 -8.38 -4.31 -1.41
N GLU A 94 -8.04 -4.90 -0.26
CA GLU A 94 -6.69 -4.74 0.33
C GLU A 94 -5.61 -5.38 -0.55
N ALA A 95 -5.86 -6.55 -1.14
CA ALA A 95 -4.91 -7.18 -2.08
C ALA A 95 -4.67 -6.30 -3.32
N CYS A 96 -5.71 -5.63 -3.83
CA CYS A 96 -5.59 -4.65 -4.91
C CYS A 96 -4.71 -3.46 -4.50
N ALA A 97 -4.92 -2.92 -3.29
CA ALA A 97 -4.12 -1.83 -2.75
C ALA A 97 -2.65 -2.21 -2.54
N TRP A 98 -2.39 -3.40 -1.98
CA TRP A 98 -1.06 -4.00 -1.87
C TRP A 98 -0.34 -4.07 -3.22
N ALA A 99 -0.98 -4.68 -4.22
CA ALA A 99 -0.44 -4.83 -5.55
C ALA A 99 -0.16 -3.49 -6.24
N TYR A 100 -1.09 -2.55 -6.12
CA TYR A 100 -0.96 -1.20 -6.68
C TYR A 100 0.23 -0.44 -6.06
N CYS A 101 0.32 -0.45 -4.74
CA CYS A 101 1.41 0.21 -4.01
C CYS A 101 2.77 -0.44 -4.31
N TRP A 102 2.82 -1.78 -4.36
CA TRP A 102 4.03 -2.53 -4.70
C TRP A 102 4.60 -2.13 -6.08
N LEU A 103 3.75 -2.12 -7.11
CA LEU A 103 4.16 -1.75 -8.47
C LEU A 103 4.58 -0.28 -8.60
N ARG A 104 4.14 0.59 -7.69
CA ARG A 104 4.53 2.00 -7.66
C ARG A 104 5.75 2.28 -6.80
N ASN A 105 6.17 1.34 -5.95
CA ASN A 105 7.34 1.54 -5.10
C ASN A 105 8.66 1.22 -5.81
N ARG A 106 8.61 0.49 -6.93
CA ARG A 106 9.78 0.07 -7.69
C ARG A 106 9.43 -0.01 -9.16
N ASP A 107 10.41 0.25 -10.02
CA ASP A 107 10.26 0.02 -11.45
C ASP A 107 10.46 -1.46 -11.78
N PHE A 108 9.51 -2.00 -12.54
CA PHE A 108 9.57 -3.35 -13.06
C PHE A 108 9.39 -3.31 -14.58
N GLU A 109 10.12 -4.18 -15.29
CA GLU A 109 10.02 -4.32 -16.75
C GLU A 109 8.84 -5.21 -17.15
N ALA A 110 8.49 -6.20 -16.31
CA ALA A 110 7.44 -7.18 -16.54
C ALA A 110 6.71 -7.56 -15.23
N VAL A 111 5.47 -8.04 -15.33
CA VAL A 111 4.67 -8.46 -14.16
C VAL A 111 5.31 -9.65 -13.44
N GLU A 112 5.97 -10.55 -14.17
CA GLU A 112 6.70 -11.70 -13.62
C GLU A 112 7.93 -11.26 -12.82
N ALA A 113 8.56 -10.14 -13.19
CA ALA A 113 9.65 -9.55 -12.42
C ALA A 113 9.11 -8.97 -11.09
N ALA A 114 7.98 -8.26 -11.15
CA ALA A 114 7.30 -7.76 -9.96
C ALA A 114 6.87 -8.88 -9.02
N GLN A 115 6.36 -10.00 -9.56
CA GLN A 115 5.94 -11.14 -8.76
C GLN A 115 7.11 -11.87 -8.11
N ARG A 116 8.21 -12.10 -8.84
CA ARG A 116 9.41 -12.75 -8.27
C ARG A 116 10.07 -11.93 -7.17
N ALA A 117 9.99 -10.60 -7.27
CA ALA A 117 10.53 -9.68 -6.28
C ALA A 117 9.70 -9.60 -4.98
N LEU A 118 8.46 -10.12 -4.97
CA LEU A 118 7.68 -10.22 -3.73
C LEU A 118 8.32 -11.25 -2.77
N PRO A 119 8.24 -11.00 -1.45
CA PRO A 119 8.46 -12.04 -0.45
C PRO A 119 7.58 -13.26 -0.69
N ASP A 120 8.09 -14.46 -0.38
CA ASP A 120 7.42 -15.73 -0.69
C ASP A 120 5.97 -15.79 -0.21
N HIS A 121 5.71 -15.31 1.01
CA HIS A 121 4.38 -15.31 1.63
C HIS A 121 3.34 -14.45 0.90
N LEU A 122 3.77 -13.49 0.07
CA LEU A 122 2.89 -12.58 -0.68
C LEU A 122 2.70 -12.99 -2.14
N ARG A 123 3.51 -13.90 -2.67
CA ARG A 123 3.49 -14.23 -4.11
C ARG A 123 2.17 -14.82 -4.57
N GLU A 124 1.63 -15.77 -3.80
CA GLU A 124 0.35 -16.41 -4.11
C GLU A 124 -0.84 -15.50 -3.76
N PRO A 125 -0.93 -14.91 -2.54
CA PRO A 125 -2.04 -14.02 -2.19
C PRO A 125 -2.21 -12.81 -3.11
N LEU A 126 -1.11 -12.27 -3.64
CA LEU A 126 -1.15 -11.12 -4.55
C LEU A 126 -1.17 -11.49 -6.03
N ALA A 127 -1.12 -12.77 -6.42
CA ALA A 127 -0.92 -13.17 -7.82
C ALA A 127 -1.98 -12.58 -8.78
N VAL A 128 -3.26 -12.63 -8.38
CA VAL A 128 -4.37 -12.12 -9.19
C VAL A 128 -4.38 -10.58 -9.18
N ALA A 129 -4.30 -9.98 -8.00
CA ALA A 129 -4.30 -8.53 -7.83
C ALA A 129 -3.12 -7.87 -8.56
N LEU A 130 -1.93 -8.49 -8.57
CA LEU A 130 -0.74 -7.99 -9.24
C LEU A 130 -0.89 -7.94 -10.77
N LYS A 131 -1.53 -8.95 -11.37
CA LYS A 131 -1.83 -8.96 -12.81
C LYS A 131 -2.86 -7.88 -13.18
N ALA A 132 -3.88 -7.70 -12.34
CA ALA A 132 -4.87 -6.64 -12.53
C ALA A 132 -4.22 -5.25 -12.41
N ALA A 133 -3.41 -5.03 -11.38
CA ALA A 133 -2.66 -3.79 -11.17
C ALA A 133 -1.69 -3.48 -12.31
N TRP A 134 -1.04 -4.50 -12.86
CA TRP A 134 -0.14 -4.34 -14.01
C TRP A 134 -0.89 -3.89 -15.27
N THR A 135 -2.03 -4.53 -15.54
CA THR A 135 -2.90 -4.17 -16.68
C THR A 135 -3.37 -2.73 -16.55
N ASP A 136 -3.81 -2.32 -15.36
CA ASP A 136 -4.20 -0.94 -15.05
C ASP A 136 -3.04 0.05 -15.26
N LEU A 137 -1.85 -0.25 -14.69
CA LEU A 137 -0.65 0.57 -14.83
C LEU A 137 -0.21 0.77 -16.28
N LYS A 138 -0.28 -0.28 -17.12
CA LYS A 138 0.06 -0.18 -18.55
C LYS A 138 -1.04 0.49 -19.37
N GLY A 139 -2.31 0.28 -19.02
CA GLY A 139 -3.44 0.99 -19.61
C GLY A 139 -3.29 2.51 -19.47
N LEU A 140 -2.83 2.98 -18.31
CA LEU A 140 -2.54 4.40 -18.05
C LEU A 140 -1.34 4.95 -18.85
N ARG A 141 -0.45 4.10 -19.39
CA ARG A 141 0.72 4.52 -20.19
C ARG A 141 0.45 4.52 -21.70
N LEU A 142 -0.68 3.97 -22.14
CA LEU A 142 -1.07 3.86 -23.55
C LEU A 142 -2.05 4.97 -23.99
N VAL A 143 -2.37 5.92 -23.10
CA VAL A 143 -3.21 7.10 -23.36
C VAL A 143 -2.34 8.33 -23.52
#